data_AF-A0A1I2IRV6-F1
#
_entry.id   AF-A0A1I2IRV6-F1
#
_cell.length_a   1.000
_cell.length_b   1.000
_cell.length_c   1.000
_cell.angle_alpha   90.00
_cell.angle_beta   90.00
_cell.angle_gamma   90.00
#
_symmetry.space_group_name_H-M   'P 1'
#
loop_
_entity.id
_entity.type
_entity.pdbx_description
1 polymer ?
#
loop_
_entity_poly.entity_id
_entity_poly.type
_entity_poly.pdbx_seq_one_letter_code
_entity_poly.pdbx_strand_id
1 'polypeptide(L)'
;MKKRNVIFALLLGAVASFTSCSKDDDLTPEEIEAKEKQELVAKITTNFETITTAQWAYKEFQPSDDLLAASETEDGAVAKTRIMDAKHAKNFNMVLTFSADGEVLKPSIAMNVPEEELETKVLAYLNEPWGFELYTELSDNELKSYLAQFRRVIAAPLAADDLATDDITSEETGLCIFSISMRDFSELSYDDTVLAQKKLIEGNSDKIYINADGTLTVETTSTDYGVSKLILEEVMTSPK
;
A
#
# COMPACT_ATOMS: atom_id res chain seq x y z
N MET A 1 50.80 20.95 -22.56
CA MET A 1 50.16 20.25 -21.42
C MET A 1 48.97 19.48 -22.00
N LYS A 2 49.03 18.15 -22.25
CA LYS A 2 48.66 17.03 -21.34
C LYS A 2 47.31 17.32 -20.64
N LYS A 3 46.19 16.58 -20.81
CA LYS A 3 45.88 15.15 -21.08
C LYS A 3 44.40 15.06 -21.57
N ARG A 4 44.08 14.29 -22.63
CA ARG A 4 43.45 12.92 -22.69
C ARG A 4 42.01 12.85 -22.14
N ASN A 5 41.01 12.15 -22.70
CA ASN A 5 40.84 11.31 -23.92
C ASN A 5 39.34 10.88 -23.98
N VAL A 6 38.68 10.89 -25.17
CA VAL A 6 38.19 9.72 -25.97
C VAL A 6 36.91 9.05 -25.42
N ILE A 7 35.68 9.33 -25.90
CA ILE A 7 34.94 8.82 -27.10
C ILE A 7 35.19 7.35 -27.44
N PHE A 8 34.20 6.46 -27.29
CA PHE A 8 33.97 5.26 -28.14
C PHE A 8 32.57 4.72 -27.77
N ALA A 9 31.50 4.99 -28.53
CA ALA A 9 31.09 4.38 -29.81
C ALA A 9 30.61 2.92 -29.67
N LEU A 10 29.30 2.74 -29.90
CA LEU A 10 28.63 1.49 -30.25
C LEU A 10 29.39 0.73 -31.34
N LEU A 11 29.35 -0.61 -31.28
CA LEU A 11 29.05 -1.45 -32.44
C LEU A 11 28.88 -2.93 -32.04
N LEU A 12 27.72 -3.46 -32.43
CA LEU A 12 27.41 -4.88 -32.65
C LEU A 12 28.46 -5.53 -33.58
N GLY A 13 28.76 -6.81 -33.36
CA GLY A 13 29.41 -7.65 -34.37
C GLY A 13 30.26 -8.78 -33.80
N ALA A 14 29.71 -9.98 -33.83
CA ALA A 14 30.23 -11.27 -33.33
C ALA A 14 31.64 -11.67 -33.84
N VAL A 15 32.28 -12.62 -33.15
CA VAL A 15 32.47 -14.02 -33.59
C VAL A 15 33.44 -14.75 -32.63
N ALA A 16 32.92 -15.83 -32.04
CA ALA A 16 33.55 -17.09 -31.62
C ALA A 16 34.89 -17.09 -30.84
N SER A 17 34.83 -17.65 -29.64
CA SER A 17 35.83 -18.61 -29.18
C SER A 17 35.15 -19.70 -28.36
N PHE A 18 35.08 -20.89 -28.94
CA PHE A 18 34.69 -22.13 -28.28
C PHE A 18 35.86 -22.74 -27.50
N THR A 19 35.51 -23.61 -26.54
CA THR A 19 36.28 -24.54 -25.70
C THR A 19 36.58 -24.05 -24.28
N SER A 20 36.19 -24.71 -23.17
CA SER A 20 35.42 -25.94 -22.92
C SER A 20 35.19 -26.14 -21.41
N CYS A 21 34.00 -26.65 -21.03
CA CYS A 21 33.65 -27.41 -19.82
C CYS A 21 33.36 -26.71 -18.47
N SER A 22 32.14 -26.16 -18.35
CA SER A 22 31.15 -26.75 -17.43
C SER A 22 29.83 -26.91 -18.20
N LYS A 23 29.06 -27.95 -17.88
CA LYS A 23 27.76 -28.23 -18.50
C LYS A 23 26.74 -27.18 -18.03
N ASP A 24 26.73 -26.04 -18.69
CA ASP A 24 25.59 -25.14 -18.64
C ASP A 24 24.83 -25.40 -19.94
N ASP A 25 23.60 -25.91 -19.83
CA ASP A 25 22.68 -25.96 -20.96
C ASP A 25 22.55 -24.51 -21.47
N ASP A 26 23.02 -24.27 -22.70
CA ASP A 26 22.87 -22.98 -23.38
C ASP A 26 21.37 -22.75 -23.61
N LEU A 27 20.71 -22.13 -22.64
CA LEU A 27 19.29 -21.77 -22.71
C LEU A 27 19.05 -20.88 -23.93
N THR A 28 17.96 -21.11 -24.65
CA THR A 28 17.50 -20.18 -25.69
C THR A 28 17.09 -18.85 -25.05
N PRO A 29 17.05 -17.73 -25.79
CA PRO A 29 16.53 -16.46 -25.27
C PRO A 29 15.13 -16.60 -24.63
N GLU A 30 14.28 -17.46 -25.18
CA GLU A 30 12.93 -17.74 -24.66
C GLU A 30 12.99 -18.50 -23.32
N GLU A 31 13.92 -19.44 -23.18
CA GLU A 31 14.14 -20.16 -21.92
C GLU A 31 14.75 -19.28 -20.83
N ILE A 32 15.61 -18.31 -21.21
CA ILE A 32 16.13 -17.29 -20.30
C ILE A 32 14.99 -16.41 -19.79
N GLU A 33 14.17 -15.86 -20.69
CA GLU A 33 13.05 -14.99 -20.32
C GLU A 33 12.02 -15.73 -19.43
N ALA A 34 11.71 -16.99 -19.76
CA ALA A 34 10.82 -17.81 -18.94
C ALA A 34 11.38 -18.03 -17.53
N LYS A 35 12.69 -18.28 -17.40
CA LYS A 35 13.37 -18.42 -16.12
C LYS A 35 13.37 -17.10 -15.33
N GLU A 36 13.69 -15.98 -15.98
CA GLU A 36 13.68 -14.66 -15.35
C GLU A 36 12.27 -14.27 -14.87
N LYS A 37 11.23 -14.59 -15.66
CA LYS A 37 9.83 -14.41 -15.24
C LYS A 37 9.53 -15.26 -14.00
N GLN A 38 9.94 -16.53 -13.98
CA GLN A 38 9.72 -17.40 -12.83
C GLN A 38 10.40 -16.87 -11.56
N GLU A 39 11.64 -16.41 -11.66
CA GLU A 39 12.37 -15.80 -10.54
C GLU A 39 11.71 -14.51 -10.06
N LEU A 40 11.23 -13.67 -10.98
CA LEU A 40 10.50 -12.45 -10.67
C LEU A 40 9.19 -12.77 -9.94
N VAL A 41 8.39 -13.70 -10.44
CA VAL A 41 7.12 -14.12 -9.80
C VAL A 41 7.40 -14.67 -8.40
N ALA A 42 8.42 -15.50 -8.22
CA ALA A 42 8.79 -16.01 -6.90
C ALA A 42 9.14 -14.86 -5.92
N LYS A 43 9.87 -13.85 -6.39
CA LYS A 43 10.18 -12.65 -5.58
C LYS A 43 8.93 -11.84 -5.24
N ILE A 44 8.00 -11.68 -6.19
CA ILE A 44 6.72 -10.99 -5.96
C ILE A 44 5.92 -11.75 -4.89
N THR A 45 5.83 -13.09 -4.98
CA THR A 45 5.18 -13.93 -3.98
C THR A 45 5.80 -13.75 -2.59
N THR A 46 7.14 -13.82 -2.49
CA THR A 46 7.83 -13.60 -1.21
C THR A 46 7.56 -12.20 -0.63
N ASN A 47 7.49 -11.16 -1.48
CA ASN A 47 7.14 -9.81 -1.01
C ASN A 47 5.71 -9.76 -0.46
N PHE A 48 4.74 -10.36 -1.16
CA PHE A 48 3.35 -10.43 -0.71
C PHE A 48 3.22 -11.19 0.62
N GLU A 49 3.89 -12.34 0.74
CA GLU A 49 3.95 -13.11 1.99
C GLU A 49 4.59 -12.31 3.13
N THR A 50 5.70 -11.62 2.87
CA THR A 50 6.36 -10.77 3.87
C THR A 50 5.42 -9.67 4.36
N ILE A 51 4.72 -8.99 3.45
CA ILE A 51 3.74 -7.95 3.79
C ILE A 51 2.60 -8.53 4.62
N THR A 52 2.06 -9.68 4.23
CA THR A 52 0.83 -10.21 4.81
C THR A 52 1.05 -11.01 6.10
N THR A 53 2.28 -11.46 6.37
CA THR A 53 2.63 -12.15 7.62
C THR A 53 3.11 -11.20 8.73
N ALA A 54 3.54 -9.99 8.36
CA ALA A 54 3.94 -8.94 9.30
C ALA A 54 2.75 -8.14 9.85
N GLN A 55 3.01 -7.33 10.87
CA GLN A 55 2.07 -6.35 11.40
C GLN A 55 2.60 -4.95 11.10
N TRP A 56 1.72 -4.03 10.71
CA TRP A 56 2.12 -2.72 10.21
C TRP A 56 1.41 -1.61 10.97
N ALA A 57 2.16 -0.79 11.70
CA ALA A 57 1.64 0.39 12.37
C ALA A 57 1.57 1.57 11.40
N TYR A 58 0.50 2.37 11.51
CA TYR A 58 0.36 3.58 10.72
C TYR A 58 1.37 4.65 11.13
N LYS A 59 2.24 5.04 10.19
CA LYS A 59 3.31 6.02 10.43
C LYS A 59 2.91 7.42 9.96
N GLU A 60 2.54 7.53 8.69
CA GLU A 60 2.14 8.79 8.06
C GLU A 60 1.41 8.60 6.72
N PHE A 61 0.72 9.66 6.30
CA PHE A 61 0.19 9.81 4.96
C PHE A 61 0.85 11.02 4.29
N GLN A 62 1.43 10.80 3.12
CA GLN A 62 2.02 11.84 2.29
C GLN A 62 1.05 12.14 1.14
N PRO A 63 0.27 13.24 1.22
CA PRO A 63 -0.62 13.62 0.13
C PRO A 63 0.21 13.97 -1.12
N SER A 64 -0.35 13.70 -2.29
CA SER A 64 0.21 14.20 -3.55
C SER A 64 0.08 15.72 -3.65
N ASP A 65 0.88 16.33 -4.52
CA ASP A 65 0.77 17.75 -4.84
C ASP A 65 -0.62 18.10 -5.38
N ASP A 66 -1.23 17.21 -6.17
CA ASP A 66 -2.58 17.39 -6.71
C ASP A 66 -3.66 17.35 -5.63
N LEU A 67 -3.55 16.43 -4.65
CA LEU A 67 -4.47 16.34 -3.52
C LEU A 67 -4.35 17.58 -2.62
N LEU A 68 -3.12 18.04 -2.38
CA LEU A 68 -2.86 19.27 -1.64
C LEU A 68 -3.47 20.48 -2.34
N ALA A 69 -3.18 20.66 -3.63
CA ALA A 69 -3.73 21.76 -4.42
C ALA A 69 -5.26 21.74 -4.45
N ALA A 70 -5.87 20.57 -4.62
CA ALA A 70 -7.32 20.42 -4.59
C ALA A 70 -7.92 20.83 -3.24
N SER A 71 -7.25 20.51 -2.12
CA SER A 71 -7.73 20.84 -0.77
C SER A 71 -7.79 22.33 -0.47
N GLU A 72 -7.10 23.16 -1.26
CA GLU A 72 -7.05 24.61 -1.13
C GLU A 72 -8.09 25.34 -2.01
N THR A 73 -8.85 24.60 -2.82
CA THR A 73 -9.91 25.15 -3.67
C THR A 73 -11.24 25.31 -2.94
N GLU A 74 -12.16 26.12 -3.48
CA GLU A 74 -13.51 26.34 -2.93
C GLU A 74 -14.30 25.03 -2.81
N ASP A 75 -14.16 24.12 -3.78
CA ASP A 75 -14.80 22.80 -3.80
C ASP A 75 -13.92 21.70 -3.16
N GLY A 76 -12.81 22.08 -2.52
CA GLY A 76 -11.77 21.19 -2.01
C GLY A 76 -12.14 20.35 -0.78
N ALA A 77 -13.41 20.35 -0.37
CA ALA A 77 -13.87 19.73 0.87
C ALA A 77 -13.51 18.23 0.96
N VAL A 78 -13.69 17.47 -0.12
CA VAL A 78 -13.38 16.04 -0.15
C VAL A 78 -11.87 15.79 0.03
N ALA A 79 -11.04 16.53 -0.71
CA ALA A 79 -9.58 16.44 -0.60
C ALA A 79 -9.10 16.81 0.82
N LYS A 80 -9.66 17.89 1.37
CA LYS A 80 -9.36 18.35 2.73
C LYS A 80 -9.76 17.32 3.79
N THR A 81 -10.95 16.75 3.69
CA THR A 81 -11.41 15.69 4.60
C THR A 81 -10.50 14.47 4.53
N ARG A 82 -10.11 14.01 3.34
CA ARG A 82 -9.18 12.87 3.19
C ARG A 82 -7.83 13.12 3.88
N ILE A 83 -7.26 14.32 3.72
CA ILE A 83 -6.02 14.70 4.41
C ILE A 83 -6.22 14.76 5.92
N MET A 84 -7.34 15.34 6.39
CA MET A 84 -7.66 15.44 7.82
C MET A 84 -7.86 14.07 8.46
N ASP A 85 -8.58 13.17 7.82
CA ASP A 85 -8.81 11.80 8.30
C ASP A 85 -7.49 11.07 8.45
N ALA A 86 -6.62 11.16 7.44
CA ALA A 86 -5.31 10.55 7.49
C ALA A 86 -4.41 11.16 8.57
N LYS A 87 -4.47 12.48 8.79
CA LYS A 87 -3.75 13.15 9.89
C LYS A 87 -4.22 12.63 11.25
N HIS A 88 -5.55 12.49 11.45
CA HIS A 88 -6.13 12.10 12.75
C HIS A 88 -6.10 10.61 13.01
N ALA A 89 -6.07 9.78 11.96
CA ALA A 89 -5.84 8.34 12.04
C ALA A 89 -4.62 7.97 12.91
N LYS A 90 -3.59 8.82 12.93
CA LYS A 90 -2.40 8.62 13.78
C LYS A 90 -2.70 8.63 15.28
N ASN A 91 -3.74 9.35 15.70
CA ASN A 91 -4.15 9.43 17.10
C ASN A 91 -4.79 8.13 17.62
N PHE A 92 -5.12 7.20 16.72
CA PHE A 92 -5.73 5.91 17.04
C PHE A 92 -4.73 4.75 17.11
N ASN A 93 -3.43 5.01 16.96
CA ASN A 93 -2.36 3.99 17.04
C ASN A 93 -2.68 2.72 16.24
N MET A 94 -3.13 2.91 15.00
CA MET A 94 -3.70 1.82 14.21
C MET A 94 -2.63 0.84 13.74
N VAL A 95 -2.94 -0.45 13.84
CA VAL A 95 -2.09 -1.55 13.39
C VAL A 95 -2.87 -2.45 12.45
N LEU A 96 -2.35 -2.58 11.23
CA LEU A 96 -2.81 -3.51 10.21
C LEU A 96 -2.21 -4.89 10.43
N THR A 97 -3.08 -5.89 10.37
CA THR A 97 -2.73 -7.31 10.38
C THR A 97 -3.56 -8.04 9.33
N PHE A 98 -3.15 -9.25 8.96
CA PHE A 98 -3.91 -10.09 8.04
C PHE A 98 -4.14 -11.46 8.67
N SER A 99 -5.36 -11.98 8.52
CA SER A 99 -5.68 -13.36 8.90
C SER A 99 -6.07 -14.16 7.66
N ALA A 100 -5.51 -15.35 7.51
CA ALA A 100 -5.90 -16.25 6.45
C ALA A 100 -7.31 -16.83 6.66
N ASP A 101 -8.09 -16.84 5.58
CA ASP A 101 -9.39 -17.50 5.48
C ASP A 101 -9.45 -18.28 4.16
N GLY A 102 -8.96 -19.52 4.18
CA GLY A 102 -8.76 -20.31 2.97
C GLY A 102 -7.68 -19.71 2.06
N GLU A 103 -8.03 -19.41 0.82
CA GLU A 103 -7.13 -18.83 -0.19
C GLU A 103 -7.10 -17.29 -0.16
N VAL A 104 -7.97 -16.66 0.64
CA VAL A 104 -8.03 -15.20 0.79
C VAL A 104 -7.49 -14.77 2.15
N LEU A 105 -7.08 -13.52 2.23
CA LEU A 105 -6.65 -12.87 3.46
C LEU A 105 -7.66 -11.80 3.86
N LYS A 106 -7.97 -11.73 5.15
CA LYS A 106 -8.82 -10.69 5.74
C LYS A 106 -7.95 -9.64 6.42
N PRO A 107 -7.89 -8.40 5.88
CA PRO A 107 -7.26 -7.29 6.57
C PRO A 107 -8.03 -6.96 7.85
N SER A 108 -7.29 -6.70 8.93
CA SER A 108 -7.84 -6.26 10.22
C SER A 108 -7.02 -5.09 10.73
N ILE A 109 -7.72 -4.05 11.19
CA ILE A 109 -7.09 -2.84 11.72
C ILE A 109 -7.48 -2.71 13.18
N ALA A 110 -6.53 -3.00 14.06
CA ALA A 110 -6.66 -2.75 15.48
C ALA A 110 -6.44 -1.25 15.76
N MET A 111 -7.26 -0.67 16.61
CA MET A 111 -6.99 0.65 17.20
C MET A 111 -6.45 0.43 18.59
N ASN A 112 -5.20 0.82 18.83
CA ASN A 112 -4.53 0.60 20.11
C ASN A 112 -4.68 1.82 21.01
N VAL A 113 -5.95 2.12 21.31
CA VAL A 113 -6.40 3.18 22.21
C VAL A 113 -7.42 2.57 23.17
N PRO A 114 -7.38 2.91 24.47
CA PRO A 114 -8.39 2.46 25.43
C PRO A 114 -9.80 2.82 24.95
N GLU A 115 -10.77 1.93 25.15
CA GLU A 115 -12.13 2.09 24.65
C GLU A 115 -12.77 3.40 25.17
N GLU A 116 -12.52 3.72 26.43
CA GLU A 116 -12.96 4.95 27.10
C GLU A 116 -12.39 6.24 26.50
N GLU A 117 -11.29 6.18 25.74
CA GLU A 117 -10.70 7.34 25.07
C GLU A 117 -11.21 7.54 23.63
N LEU A 118 -11.84 6.53 23.02
CA LEU A 118 -12.19 6.56 21.60
C LEU A 118 -13.12 7.72 21.26
N GLU A 119 -14.21 7.89 22.02
CA GLU A 119 -15.18 8.96 21.79
C GLU A 119 -14.51 10.34 21.94
N THR A 120 -13.70 10.52 22.98
CA THR A 120 -12.98 11.79 23.21
C THR A 120 -12.05 12.13 22.04
N LYS A 121 -11.36 11.15 21.46
CA LYS A 121 -10.51 11.38 20.29
C LYS A 121 -11.30 11.72 19.03
N VAL A 122 -12.48 11.11 18.83
CA VAL A 122 -13.37 11.45 17.72
C VAL A 122 -13.96 12.85 17.90
N LEU A 123 -14.43 13.20 19.09
CA LEU A 123 -14.94 14.54 19.40
C LEU A 123 -13.86 15.61 19.20
N ALA A 124 -12.61 15.33 19.56
CA ALA A 124 -11.48 16.24 19.29
C ALA A 124 -11.29 16.50 17.79
N TYR A 125 -11.39 15.46 16.95
CA TYR A 125 -11.38 15.60 15.49
C TYR A 125 -12.54 16.44 14.97
N LEU A 126 -13.77 16.20 15.45
CA LEU A 126 -14.97 16.93 14.99
C LEU A 126 -14.96 18.40 15.39
N ASN A 127 -14.33 18.73 16.52
CA ASN A 127 -14.22 20.08 17.04
C ASN A 127 -13.00 20.85 16.52
N GLU A 128 -11.97 20.18 15.97
CA GLU A 128 -10.74 20.82 15.46
C GLU A 128 -11.04 21.96 14.45
N PRO A 129 -11.95 21.80 13.46
CA PRO A 129 -12.23 22.86 12.49
C PRO A 129 -12.82 24.15 13.12
N TRP A 130 -13.48 24.03 14.27
CA TRP A 130 -14.16 25.14 14.95
C TRP A 130 -13.27 25.84 15.98
N GLY A 131 -12.28 25.13 16.54
CA GLY A 131 -11.42 25.65 17.60
C GLY A 131 -12.12 25.80 18.96
N PHE A 132 -13.32 25.24 19.12
CA PHE A 132 -14.07 25.15 20.37
C PHE A 132 -14.98 23.90 20.36
N GLU A 133 -15.48 23.50 21.53
CA GLU A 133 -16.39 22.34 21.67
C GLU A 133 -17.78 22.66 21.12
N LEU A 134 -18.06 22.16 19.91
CA LEU A 134 -19.39 22.17 19.29
C LEU A 134 -20.12 20.84 19.52
N TYR A 135 -19.39 19.74 19.42
CA TYR A 135 -19.86 18.38 19.69
C TYR A 135 -19.36 17.94 21.07
N THR A 136 -20.25 17.41 21.91
CA THR A 136 -19.93 17.02 23.29
C THR A 136 -20.18 15.55 23.58
N GLU A 137 -20.98 14.87 22.76
CA GLU A 137 -21.31 13.46 22.88
C GLU A 137 -21.63 12.89 21.48
N LEU A 138 -21.42 11.59 21.32
CA LEU A 138 -21.80 10.82 20.15
C LEU A 138 -22.68 9.64 20.57
N SER A 139 -23.67 9.32 19.77
CA SER A 139 -24.31 8.00 19.90
C SER A 139 -23.34 6.88 19.52
N ASP A 140 -23.56 5.67 20.04
CA ASP A 140 -22.73 4.49 19.73
C ASP A 140 -22.57 4.26 18.22
N ASN A 141 -23.63 4.52 17.44
CA ASN A 141 -23.61 4.35 15.99
C ASN A 141 -22.76 5.42 15.29
N GLU A 142 -22.85 6.68 15.73
CA GLU A 142 -22.00 7.75 15.21
C GLU A 142 -20.53 7.45 15.52
N LEU A 143 -20.22 7.04 16.75
CA LEU A 143 -18.87 6.65 17.13
C LEU A 143 -18.34 5.54 16.21
N LYS A 144 -19.09 4.45 16.02
CA LYS A 144 -18.64 3.35 15.15
C LYS A 144 -18.46 3.77 13.69
N SER A 145 -19.32 4.65 13.17
CA SER A 145 -19.17 5.21 11.81
C SER A 145 -17.85 5.97 11.66
N TYR A 146 -17.50 6.84 12.63
CA TYR A 146 -16.21 7.54 12.62
C TYR A 146 -15.02 6.59 12.80
N LEU A 147 -15.13 5.57 13.65
CA LEU A 147 -14.08 4.56 13.78
C LEU A 147 -13.91 3.75 12.47
N ALA A 148 -14.99 3.47 11.75
CA ALA A 148 -14.95 2.88 10.41
C ALA A 148 -14.16 3.78 9.45
N GLN A 149 -14.50 5.07 9.42
CA GLN A 149 -13.82 6.08 8.60
C GLN A 149 -12.30 6.10 8.85
N PHE A 150 -11.86 6.10 10.11
CA PHE A 150 -10.43 6.04 10.41
C PHE A 150 -9.77 4.73 9.96
N ARG A 151 -10.42 3.57 10.14
CA ARG A 151 -9.88 2.31 9.60
C ARG A 151 -9.78 2.33 8.08
N ARG A 152 -10.72 2.94 7.37
CA ARG A 152 -10.68 3.06 5.90
C ARG A 152 -9.41 3.75 5.39
N VAL A 153 -8.79 4.66 6.16
CA VAL A 153 -7.52 5.30 5.79
C VAL A 153 -6.44 4.27 5.44
N ILE A 154 -6.41 3.14 6.16
CA ILE A 154 -5.45 2.06 5.93
C ILE A 154 -6.06 0.93 5.08
N ALA A 155 -7.34 0.63 5.28
CA ALA A 155 -8.00 -0.49 4.62
C ALA A 155 -8.30 -0.23 3.14
N ALA A 156 -8.81 0.95 2.78
CA ALA A 156 -9.26 1.23 1.42
C ALA A 156 -8.14 1.12 0.37
N PRO A 157 -6.89 1.55 0.64
CA PRO A 157 -5.77 1.33 -0.28
C PRO A 157 -5.44 -0.13 -0.60
N LEU A 158 -5.93 -1.09 0.20
CA LEU A 158 -5.72 -2.52 0.00
C LEU A 158 -6.93 -3.20 -0.67
N ALA A 159 -8.06 -2.49 -0.80
CA ALA A 159 -9.28 -3.02 -1.38
C ALA A 159 -9.21 -3.05 -2.91
N ALA A 160 -9.98 -3.94 -3.54
CA ALA A 160 -10.17 -3.90 -4.98
C ALA A 160 -10.85 -2.59 -5.39
N ASP A 161 -10.50 -2.05 -6.57
CA ASP A 161 -10.91 -0.73 -7.03
C ASP A 161 -12.43 -0.59 -7.27
N ASP A 162 -13.14 -1.71 -7.42
CA ASP A 162 -14.58 -1.77 -7.67
C ASP A 162 -15.43 -1.88 -6.39
N LEU A 163 -14.81 -2.03 -5.22
CA LEU A 163 -15.50 -2.09 -3.94
C LEU A 163 -16.00 -0.71 -3.51
N ALA A 164 -17.26 -0.63 -3.07
CA ALA A 164 -17.79 0.57 -2.47
C ALA A 164 -17.27 0.72 -1.02
N THR A 165 -17.34 1.93 -0.49
CA THR A 165 -16.96 2.26 0.89
C THR A 165 -17.55 1.30 1.93
N ASP A 166 -18.84 0.96 1.77
CA ASP A 166 -19.59 0.13 2.71
C ASP A 166 -19.21 -1.37 2.60
N ASP A 167 -18.55 -1.78 1.51
CA ASP A 167 -18.03 -3.13 1.32
C ASP A 167 -16.63 -3.29 1.94
N ILE A 168 -15.95 -2.19 2.29
CA ILE A 168 -14.60 -2.20 2.88
C ILE A 168 -14.70 -2.27 4.41
N THR A 169 -15.57 -1.44 5.01
CA THR A 169 -15.80 -1.43 6.46
C THR A 169 -17.29 -1.31 6.77
N SER A 170 -17.76 -2.07 7.76
CA SER A 170 -19.12 -1.98 8.27
C SER A 170 -19.30 -0.72 9.13
N GLU A 171 -20.26 0.14 8.80
CA GLU A 171 -20.59 1.31 9.62
C GLU A 171 -21.21 0.93 10.97
N GLU A 172 -21.93 -0.21 11.02
CA GLU A 172 -22.59 -0.70 12.23
C GLU A 172 -21.63 -1.26 13.28
N THR A 173 -20.47 -1.78 12.85
CA THR A 173 -19.47 -2.41 13.74
C THR A 173 -18.16 -1.65 13.78
N GLY A 174 -17.89 -0.79 12.79
CA GLY A 174 -16.64 -0.10 12.61
C GLY A 174 -15.50 -0.98 12.07
N LEU A 175 -15.74 -2.24 11.70
CA LEU A 175 -14.71 -3.22 11.34
C LEU A 175 -14.53 -3.39 9.83
N CYS A 176 -13.34 -3.82 9.40
CA CYS A 176 -13.07 -4.23 8.02
C CYS A 176 -13.83 -5.52 7.67
N ILE A 177 -14.42 -5.58 6.47
CA ILE A 177 -15.26 -6.72 6.05
C ILE A 177 -14.93 -7.30 4.67
N PHE A 178 -13.97 -6.72 3.95
CA PHE A 178 -13.48 -7.24 2.66
C PHE A 178 -12.38 -8.29 2.84
N SER A 179 -12.02 -8.96 1.75
CA SER A 179 -10.89 -9.89 1.67
C SER A 179 -10.03 -9.56 0.46
N ILE A 180 -8.77 -9.94 0.51
CA ILE A 180 -7.80 -9.74 -0.56
C ILE A 180 -7.19 -11.08 -0.97
N SER A 181 -6.77 -11.16 -2.22
CA SER A 181 -5.95 -12.25 -2.73
C SER A 181 -4.75 -11.68 -3.50
N MET A 182 -3.70 -12.47 -3.62
CA MET A 182 -2.57 -12.09 -4.47
C MET A 182 -3.04 -12.01 -5.93
N ARG A 183 -2.55 -11.00 -6.65
CA ARG A 183 -2.75 -10.88 -8.10
C ARG A 183 -2.15 -12.07 -8.83
N ASP A 184 -2.85 -12.58 -9.84
CA ASP A 184 -2.29 -13.61 -10.72
C ASP A 184 -1.34 -13.01 -11.78
N PHE A 185 -0.12 -13.54 -11.85
CA PHE A 185 0.92 -13.16 -12.80
C PHE A 185 1.20 -14.25 -13.85
N SER A 186 0.51 -15.39 -13.78
CA SER A 186 0.77 -16.57 -14.62
C SER A 186 0.62 -16.26 -16.10
N GLU A 187 -0.41 -15.51 -16.48
CA GLU A 187 -0.77 -15.16 -17.86
C GLU A 187 -0.05 -13.90 -18.40
N LEU A 188 0.73 -13.19 -17.59
CA LEU A 188 1.42 -11.95 -18.02
C LEU A 188 2.71 -12.23 -18.80
N SER A 189 3.09 -11.37 -19.74
CA SER A 189 4.45 -11.41 -20.31
C SER A 189 5.51 -11.05 -19.26
N TYR A 190 6.80 -11.28 -19.54
CA TYR A 190 7.87 -10.82 -18.64
C TYR A 190 7.79 -9.30 -18.42
N ASP A 191 7.70 -8.53 -19.51
CA ASP A 191 7.63 -7.06 -19.46
C ASP A 191 6.41 -6.58 -18.66
N ASP A 192 5.24 -7.18 -18.88
CA ASP A 192 4.04 -6.84 -18.11
C ASP A 192 4.17 -7.21 -16.63
N THR A 193 4.84 -8.33 -16.33
CA THR A 193 5.15 -8.74 -14.95
C THR A 193 6.06 -7.71 -14.29
N VAL A 194 7.09 -7.22 -14.98
CA VAL A 194 7.98 -6.16 -14.49
C VAL A 194 7.21 -4.87 -14.18
N LEU A 195 6.29 -4.47 -15.07
CA LEU A 195 5.47 -3.27 -14.87
C LEU A 195 4.45 -3.42 -13.73
N ALA A 196 3.93 -4.63 -13.53
CA ALA A 196 2.92 -4.94 -12.52
C ALA A 196 3.49 -5.45 -11.19
N GLN A 197 4.81 -5.64 -11.03
CA GLN A 197 5.43 -6.33 -9.90
C GLN A 197 5.12 -5.77 -8.50
N LYS A 198 4.56 -4.56 -8.41
CA LYS A 198 4.14 -3.92 -7.15
C LYS A 198 2.61 -3.87 -6.98
N LYS A 199 1.83 -4.25 -7.98
CA LYS A 199 0.37 -4.35 -7.91
C LYS A 199 0.03 -5.73 -7.36
N LEU A 200 0.18 -5.88 -6.05
CA LEU A 200 0.23 -7.20 -5.42
C LEU A 200 -1.15 -7.81 -5.18
N ILE A 201 -2.20 -7.00 -5.08
CA ILE A 201 -3.55 -7.44 -4.72
C ILE A 201 -4.42 -7.52 -6.00
N GLU A 202 -5.19 -8.60 -6.12
CA GLU A 202 -6.15 -8.79 -7.21
C GLU A 202 -7.19 -7.68 -7.22
N GLY A 203 -7.49 -7.12 -8.41
CA GLY A 203 -8.47 -6.04 -8.56
C GLY A 203 -8.05 -4.67 -8.01
N ASN A 204 -6.88 -4.54 -7.37
CA ASN A 204 -6.35 -3.28 -6.83
C ASN A 204 -5.28 -2.71 -7.77
N SER A 205 -5.39 -1.42 -8.13
CA SER A 205 -4.43 -0.77 -9.02
C SER A 205 -3.24 -0.11 -8.31
N ASP A 206 -3.31 -0.01 -6.98
CA ASP A 206 -2.29 0.61 -6.14
C ASP A 206 -1.00 -0.21 -6.09
N LYS A 207 0.11 0.49 -5.85
CA LYS A 207 1.42 -0.16 -5.71
C LYS A 207 1.77 -0.34 -4.24
N ILE A 208 2.16 -1.55 -3.88
CA ILE A 208 2.50 -1.95 -2.52
C ILE A 208 3.93 -2.47 -2.52
N TYR A 209 4.80 -1.89 -1.71
CA TYR A 209 6.20 -2.31 -1.63
C TYR A 209 6.87 -1.94 -0.31
N ILE A 210 7.84 -2.76 0.09
CA ILE A 210 8.72 -2.49 1.23
C ILE A 210 9.90 -1.62 0.74
N ASN A 211 10.16 -0.51 1.44
CA ASN A 211 11.27 0.40 1.20
C ASN A 211 12.59 -0.14 1.77
N ALA A 212 13.70 0.45 1.35
CA ALA A 212 15.03 0.11 1.86
C ALA A 212 15.20 0.37 3.37
N ASP A 213 14.39 1.27 3.95
CA ASP A 213 14.38 1.57 5.39
C ASP A 213 13.46 0.63 6.19
N GLY A 214 12.85 -0.38 5.55
CA GLY A 214 11.96 -1.35 6.17
C GLY A 214 10.50 -0.90 6.29
N THR A 215 10.15 0.31 5.86
CA THR A 215 8.74 0.75 5.86
C THR A 215 7.96 0.15 4.69
N LEU A 216 6.67 -0.12 4.89
CA LEU A 216 5.74 -0.48 3.82
C LEU A 216 5.11 0.80 3.25
N THR A 217 5.11 0.92 1.93
CA THR A 217 4.40 1.99 1.20
C THR A 217 3.28 1.39 0.38
N VAL A 218 2.09 2.00 0.50
CA VAL A 218 0.99 1.84 -0.45
C VAL A 218 0.82 3.17 -1.19
N GLU A 219 1.11 3.17 -2.49
CA GLU A 219 0.83 4.29 -3.39
C GLU A 219 -0.66 4.29 -3.73
N THR A 220 -1.41 5.22 -3.13
CA THR A 220 -2.85 5.35 -3.33
C THR A 220 -3.13 6.21 -4.55
N THR A 221 -3.57 5.59 -5.62
CA THR A 221 -3.77 6.20 -6.93
C THR A 221 -5.18 6.75 -7.04
N SER A 222 -5.30 7.99 -7.49
CA SER A 222 -6.57 8.64 -7.79
C SER A 222 -6.48 9.32 -9.15
N THR A 223 -7.53 9.19 -9.95
CA THR A 223 -7.66 9.96 -11.20
C THR A 223 -7.73 11.45 -10.95
N ASP A 224 -8.31 11.84 -9.81
CA ASP A 224 -8.61 13.25 -9.49
C ASP A 224 -7.48 13.88 -8.66
N TYR A 225 -6.76 13.06 -7.89
CA TYR A 225 -5.79 13.52 -6.89
C TYR A 225 -4.39 12.91 -7.07
N GLY A 226 -4.07 12.32 -8.22
CA GLY A 226 -2.75 11.74 -8.46
C GLY A 226 -2.38 10.62 -7.48
N VAL A 227 -1.10 10.49 -7.13
CA VAL A 227 -0.59 9.39 -6.30
C VAL A 227 -0.13 9.90 -4.94
N SER A 228 -0.92 9.63 -3.90
CA SER A 228 -0.52 9.85 -2.51
C SER A 228 0.14 8.59 -1.93
N LYS A 229 0.78 8.67 -0.76
CA LYS A 229 1.44 7.52 -0.13
C LYS A 229 0.96 7.31 1.29
N LEU A 230 0.49 6.11 1.56
CA LEU A 230 0.30 5.59 2.91
C LEU A 230 1.59 4.87 3.33
N ILE A 231 2.21 5.33 4.42
CA ILE A 231 3.45 4.76 4.96
C ILE A 231 3.13 4.06 6.27
N LEU A 232 3.56 2.80 6.37
CA LEU A 232 3.42 1.96 7.54
C LEU A 232 4.80 1.46 8.01
N GLU A 233 4.96 1.27 9.31
CA GLU A 233 6.18 0.71 9.90
C GLU A 233 5.92 -0.67 10.48
N GLU A 234 6.89 -1.58 10.33
CA GLU A 234 6.76 -2.93 10.87
C GLU A 234 6.74 -2.89 12.40
N VAL A 235 5.75 -3.55 13.00
CA VAL A 235 5.68 -3.73 14.46
C VAL A 235 6.65 -4.84 14.84
N MET A 236 7.86 -4.45 15.26
CA MET A 236 8.86 -5.38 15.77
C MET A 236 8.33 -6.11 17.01
N THR A 237 7.89 -7.35 16.85
CA THR A 237 7.65 -8.21 18.02
C THR A 237 9.01 -8.58 18.61
N SER A 238 9.27 -8.14 19.84
CA SER A 238 10.48 -8.60 20.55
C SER A 238 10.45 -10.13 20.60
N PRO A 239 11.56 -10.82 20.29
CA PRO A 239 11.59 -12.27 20.42
C PRO A 239 11.25 -12.65 21.86
N LYS A 240 10.23 -13.49 22.03
CA LYS A 240 9.88 -14.10 23.31
C LYS A 240 10.98 -15.04 23.79
#